data_AF-A0A9X8C0X5-F1
#
_entry.id   AF-A0A9X8C0X5-F1
#
_cell.length_a   1.000
_cell.length_b   1.000
_cell.length_c   1.000
_cell.angle_alpha   90.00
_cell.angle_beta   90.00
_cell.angle_gamma   90.00
#
_symmetry.space_group_name_H-M   'P 1'
#
loop_
_entity.id
_entity.type
_entity.pdbx_description
1 polymer ?
#
loop_
_entity_poly.entity_id
_entity_poly.type
_entity_poly.pdbx_seq_one_letter_code
_entity_poly.pdbx_strand_id
1 'polypeptide(L)'
;MKYTKLTKLEKAIAIGTILSAVTEEELKEYVVLEKLQSFIKQGDVLSGNTTPNEKKEADISLINKLIDSFLEESKSVESDERIQNQTTEA
;
A
#
# COMPACT_ATOMS: atom_id res chain seq x y z
N MET A 1 -13.61 -8.56 10.19
CA MET A 1 -12.77 -8.37 8.99
C MET A 1 -11.47 -7.75 9.44
N LYS A 2 -10.32 -8.42 9.26
CA LYS A 2 -9.03 -7.93 9.76
C LYS A 2 -8.49 -6.96 8.72
N TYR A 3 -8.44 -5.66 9.03
CA TYR A 3 -7.60 -4.73 8.28
C TYR A 3 -6.18 -5.29 8.24
N THR A 4 -5.70 -5.69 7.08
CA THR A 4 -4.41 -6.38 6.97
C THR A 4 -3.28 -5.37 7.01
N LYS A 5 -2.91 -4.98 8.24
CA LYS A 5 -1.87 -3.99 8.52
C LYS A 5 -0.55 -4.40 7.85
N LEU A 6 -0.01 -3.52 7.01
CA LEU A 6 1.31 -3.69 6.43
C LEU A 6 2.40 -3.54 7.50
N THR A 7 3.40 -4.42 7.46
CA THR A 7 4.62 -4.34 8.27
C THR A 7 5.49 -3.15 7.83
N LYS A 8 6.52 -2.82 8.63
CA LYS A 8 7.45 -1.74 8.26
C LYS A 8 8.18 -2.05 6.95
N LEU A 9 8.58 -3.30 6.73
CA LEU A 9 9.25 -3.75 5.50
C LEU A 9 8.32 -3.67 4.29
N GLU A 10 7.09 -4.17 4.41
CA GLU A 10 6.09 -4.08 3.34
C GLU A 10 5.78 -2.63 2.95
N LYS A 11 5.67 -1.71 3.92
CA LYS A 11 5.51 -0.28 3.64
C LYS A 11 6.72 0.31 2.92
N ALA A 12 7.93 -0.06 3.34
CA ALA A 12 9.15 0.42 2.71
C ALA A 12 9.26 -0.06 1.26
N ILE A 13 8.92 -1.32 0.99
CA ILE A 13 8.85 -1.89 -0.36
C ILE A 13 7.85 -1.10 -1.21
N ALA A 14 6.61 -0.94 -0.74
CA ALA A 14 5.56 -0.23 -1.49
C ALA A 14 5.97 1.22 -1.82
N ILE A 15 6.47 1.96 -0.84
CA ILE A 15 6.92 3.35 -1.04
C ILE A 15 8.11 3.38 -2.01
N GLY A 16 9.11 2.51 -1.84
CA GLY A 16 10.27 2.45 -2.72
C GLY A 16 9.91 2.17 -4.18
N THR A 17 8.96 1.26 -4.41
CA THR A 17 8.43 0.99 -5.75
C THR A 17 7.73 2.21 -6.35
N ILE A 18 6.88 2.90 -5.59
CA ILE A 18 6.19 4.11 -6.08
C ILE A 18 7.19 5.24 -6.35
N LEU A 19 8.18 5.44 -5.48
CA LEU A 19 9.22 6.45 -5.67
C LEU A 19 10.01 6.23 -6.96
N SER A 20 10.25 4.97 -7.35
CA SER A 20 10.94 4.67 -8.62
C SER A 20 10.14 5.06 -9.87
N ALA A 21 8.84 5.30 -9.75
CA ALA A 21 7.95 5.69 -10.84
C ALA A 21 7.71 7.21 -10.91
N VAL A 22 8.23 8.00 -9.96
CA VAL A 22 8.03 9.46 -9.88
C VAL A 22 9.38 10.16 -9.95
N THR A 23 9.46 11.28 -10.68
CA THR A 23 10.70 12.04 -10.78
C THR A 23 11.00 12.80 -9.49
N GLU A 24 12.29 13.10 -9.25
CA GLU A 24 12.70 13.88 -8.08
C GLU A 24 12.06 15.28 -8.06
N GLU A 25 11.85 15.87 -9.24
CA GLU A 25 11.28 17.20 -9.41
C GLU A 25 9.79 17.21 -9.01
N GLU A 26 9.01 16.21 -9.45
CA GLU A 26 7.64 16.00 -8.99
C GLU A 26 7.57 15.73 -7.49
N LEU A 27 8.49 14.92 -6.94
CA LEU A 27 8.49 14.62 -5.50
C LEU A 27 8.74 15.86 -4.64
N LYS A 28 9.59 16.79 -5.09
CA LYS A 28 9.90 18.04 -4.37
C LYS A 28 8.70 18.96 -4.21
N GLU A 29 7.75 18.92 -5.15
CA GLU A 29 6.55 19.77 -5.12
C GLU A 29 5.49 19.25 -4.15
N TYR A 30 5.37 17.93 -3.97
CA TYR A 30 4.27 17.32 -3.21
C TYR A 30 4.69 16.66 -1.89
N VAL A 31 5.97 16.33 -1.72
CA VAL A 31 6.48 15.62 -0.55
C VAL A 31 7.41 16.52 0.26
N VAL A 32 7.15 16.61 1.57
CA VAL A 32 8.07 17.29 2.49
C VAL A 32 9.44 16.61 2.44
N LEU A 33 10.45 17.31 1.92
CA LEU A 33 11.80 16.79 1.71
C LEU A 33 12.39 16.11 2.95
N GLU A 34 12.17 16.68 4.14
CA GLU A 34 12.63 16.10 5.40
C GLU A 34 12.05 14.69 5.66
N LYS A 35 10.78 14.47 5.29
CA LYS A 35 10.13 13.15 5.43
C LYS A 35 10.71 12.14 4.45
N LEU A 36 10.98 12.57 3.21
CA LEU A 36 11.62 11.72 2.21
C LEU A 36 13.03 11.31 2.62
N GLN A 37 13.84 12.27 3.09
CA GLN A 37 15.19 11.99 3.61
C GLN A 37 15.16 11.06 4.82
N SER A 38 14.21 11.26 5.74
CA SER A 38 14.02 10.37 6.90
C SER A 38 13.60 8.96 6.48
N PHE A 39 12.74 8.84 5.46
CA PHE A 39 12.35 7.57 4.88
C PHE A 39 13.55 6.84 4.25
N ILE A 40 14.34 7.51 3.40
CA ILE A 40 15.52 6.90 2.75
C ILE A 40 16.48 6.35 3.81
N LYS A 41 16.83 7.15 4.83
CA LYS A 41 17.71 6.71 5.93
C LYS A 41 17.20 5.46 6.64
N GLN A 42 15.91 5.41 6.94
CA GLN A 42 15.31 4.26 7.60
C GLN A 42 15.15 3.05 6.66
N GLY A 43 14.91 3.31 5.37
CA GLY A 43 14.79 2.31 4.32
C GLY A 43 16.11 1.60 4.07
N ASP A 44 17.22 2.33 4.00
CA ASP A 44 18.56 1.77 3.82
C ASP A 44 18.95 0.85 4.99
N VAL A 45 18.71 1.29 6.23
CA VAL A 45 18.94 0.46 7.41
C VAL A 45 18.05 -0.78 7.40
N LEU A 46 16.80 -0.64 7.00
CA LEU A 46 15.88 -1.78 6.94
C LEU A 46 16.30 -2.78 5.86
N SER A 47 16.67 -2.29 4.67
CA SER A 47 17.15 -3.11 3.56
C SER A 47 18.46 -3.83 3.91
N GLY A 48 19.40 -3.15 4.58
CA GLY A 48 20.67 -3.74 4.99
C GLY A 48 20.53 -4.87 6.01
N ASN A 49 19.45 -4.86 6.80
CA ASN A 49 19.14 -5.91 7.78
C ASN A 49 18.20 -7.00 7.25
N THR A 50 17.73 -6.89 6.00
CA THR A 50 16.76 -7.82 5.43
C THR A 50 17.47 -8.79 4.48
N THR A 51 17.33 -10.09 4.72
CA THR A 51 17.87 -11.12 3.82
C THR A 51 17.05 -11.22 2.52
N PRO A 52 17.62 -11.77 1.43
CA PRO A 52 16.86 -11.98 0.19
C PRO A 52 15.60 -12.85 0.37
N ASN A 53 15.64 -13.85 1.27
CA ASN A 53 14.48 -14.70 1.54
C ASN A 53 13.38 -13.94 2.31
N GLU A 54 13.74 -13.20 3.36
CA GLU A 54 12.79 -12.35 4.09
C GLU A 54 12.16 -11.28 3.19
N LYS A 55 12.94 -10.68 2.29
CA LYS A 55 12.41 -9.75 1.29
C LYS A 55 11.39 -10.44 0.39
N LYS A 56 11.70 -11.63 -0.13
CA LYS A 56 10.79 -12.39 -1.00
C LYS A 56 9.47 -12.72 -0.28
N GLU A 57 9.54 -13.15 0.98
CA GLU A 57 8.36 -13.42 1.79
C GLU A 57 7.52 -12.16 2.03
N ALA A 58 8.18 -11.03 2.31
CA ALA A 58 7.53 -9.74 2.46
C ALA A 58 6.89 -9.25 1.15
N ASP A 59 7.53 -9.45 0.00
CA ASP A 59 6.99 -9.12 -1.32
C ASP A 59 5.69 -9.92 -1.59
N ILE A 60 5.72 -11.25 -1.39
CA ILE A 60 4.55 -12.12 -1.57
C ILE A 60 3.42 -11.73 -0.61
N SER A 61 3.76 -11.50 0.66
CA SER A 61 2.79 -11.07 1.68
C SER A 61 2.17 -9.71 1.32
N LEU A 62 2.97 -8.74 0.89
CA LEU A 62 2.50 -7.43 0.45
C LEU A 62 1.52 -7.56 -0.72
N ILE A 63 1.87 -8.33 -1.76
CA ILE A 63 1.02 -8.54 -2.93
C ILE A 63 -0.35 -9.10 -2.53
N ASN A 64 -0.38 -10.15 -1.71
CA ASN A 64 -1.64 -10.73 -1.24
C ASN A 64 -2.48 -9.72 -0.48
N LYS A 65 -1.87 -8.94 0.43
CA LYS A 65 -2.59 -7.92 1.20
C LYS A 65 -3.15 -6.81 0.34
N LEU A 66 -2.40 -6.37 -0.68
CA LEU A 66 -2.87 -5.34 -1.61
C LEU A 66 -4.01 -5.84 -2.48
N ILE A 67 -3.94 -7.09 -2.97
CA ILE A 67 -5.03 -7.72 -3.73
C ILE A 67 -6.28 -7.84 -2.86
N ASP A 68 -6.15 -8.37 -1.64
CA ASP A 68 -7.28 -8.51 -0.72
C ASP A 68 -7.92 -7.15 -0.43
N SER A 69 -7.12 -6.13 -0.10
CA SER A 69 -7.62 -4.77 0.15
C SER A 69 -8.34 -4.20 -1.07
N PHE A 70 -7.77 -4.35 -2.27
CA PHE A 70 -8.35 -3.84 -3.51
C PHE A 70 -9.67 -4.53 -3.85
N LEU A 71 -9.79 -5.83 -3.61
CA LEU A 71 -11.01 -6.61 -3.86
C LEU A 71 -12.07 -6.46 -2.75
N GLU A 72 -11.68 -6.07 -1.55
CA GLU A 72 -12.64 -5.73 -0.49
C GLU A 72 -13.33 -4.38 -0.78
N GLU A 73 -12.61 -3.40 -1.32
CA GLU A 73 -13.17 -2.10 -1.73
C GLU A 73 -14.25 -2.23 -2.82
N SER A 74 -14.18 -3.26 -3.68
CA SER A 74 -15.21 -3.49 -4.72
C SER A 74 -16.49 -4.13 -4.19
N LYS A 75 -16.42 -4.87 -3.07
CA LYS A 75 -17.60 -5.53 -2.48
C LYS A 75 -18.54 -4.57 -1.75
N SER A 76 -18.04 -3.45 -1.25
CA SER A 76 -18.91 -2.44 -0.62
C SER A 76 -19.79 -1.70 -1.62
N VAL A 77 -19.41 -1.66 -2.90
CA VAL A 77 -20.17 -0.98 -3.95
C VAL A 77 -21.40 -1.79 -4.38
N GLU A 78 -21.31 -3.13 -4.42
CA GLU A 78 -22.44 -4.01 -4.80
C GLU A 78 -23.55 -4.09 -3.73
N SER A 79 -23.23 -3.85 -2.47
CA SER A 79 -24.21 -3.85 -1.38
C SER A 79 -25.11 -2.61 -1.36
N ASP A 80 -24.64 -1.47 -1.87
CA ASP A 80 -25.40 -0.22 -1.85
C ASP A 80 -26.40 -0.12 -3.02
N GLU A 81 -26.09 -0.70 -4.19
CA GLU A 81 -27.01 -0.73 -5.35
C GLU A 81 -28.24 -1.63 -5.11
N ARG A 82 -28.10 -2.71 -4.33
CA ARG A 82 -29.22 -3.63 -4.04
C ARG A 82 -30.29 -3.03 -3.13
N ILE A 83 -29.97 -2.02 -2.34
CA ILE A 83 -30.92 -1.40 -1.39
C ILE A 83 -31.85 -0.39 -2.11
N GLN A 84 -31.39 0.25 -3.19
CA GLN A 84 -32.21 1.25 -3.90
C GLN A 84 -33.29 0.65 -4.81
N ASN A 85 -33.15 -0.60 -5.26
CA ASN A 85 -34.08 -1.21 -6.22
C ASN A 85 -35.25 -2.00 -5.59
N GLN A 86 -35.40 -1.98 -4.26
CA GLN A 86 -36.51 -2.66 -3.54
C GLN A 86 -37.54 -1.73 -2.90
N THR A 87 -37.38 -0.39 -3.01
CA THR A 87 -38.25 0.58 -2.31
C THR A 87 -39.31 1.25 -3.21
N THR A 88 -39.39 0.92 -4.50
CA THR A 88 -40.31 1.60 -5.45
C THR A 88 -41.53 0.78 -5.85
N GLU A 89 -41.75 -0.41 -5.26
CA GLU A 89 -42.96 -1.20 -5.51
C GLU A 89 -43.70 -1.52 -4.19
N ALA A 90 -44.52 -0.56 -3.74
CA ALA A 90 -45.62 -0.79 -2.78
C ALA A 90 -46.72 0.26 -2.97
#